data_AF-A0A2N2MS72-F1
#
_entry.id   AF-A0A2N2MS72-F1
#
_cell.length_a   1.000
_cell.length_b   1.000
_cell.length_c   1.000
_cell.angle_alpha   90.00
_cell.angle_beta   90.00
_cell.angle_gamma   90.00
#
_symmetry.space_group_name_H-M   'P 1'
#
loop_
_entity.id
_entity.type
_entity.pdbx_description
1 polymer ?
#
loop_
_entity_poly.entity_id
_entity_poly.type
_entity_poly.pdbx_seq_one_letter_code
_entity_poly.pdbx_strand_id
1 'polypeptide(L)' 'MMHYGFGYGGMFMWIIFLIVIGLLIYFFVQTQKKKDQTPAQGESHLDILKKRYAKGEITKEDYDRMKHDLDT' A
#
# COMPACT_ATOMS: atom_id res chain seq x y z
N MET A 1 -23.91 -1.84 -48.33
CA MET A 1 -22.67 -1.02 -48.27
C MET A 1 -22.61 -0.33 -46.93
N MET A 2 -21.39 -0.05 -46.45
CA MET A 2 -21.03 0.70 -45.23
C MET A 2 -20.71 -0.13 -43.98
N HIS A 3 -19.57 -0.83 -44.07
CA HIS A 3 -18.81 -1.33 -42.93
C HIS A 3 -17.73 -0.29 -42.59
N TYR A 4 -18.05 0.78 -41.87
CA TYR A 4 -17.06 1.78 -41.42
C TYR A 4 -17.51 2.43 -40.11
N GLY A 5 -17.37 1.70 -39.00
CA GLY A 5 -17.61 2.24 -37.65
C GLY A 5 -16.84 1.54 -36.52
N PHE A 6 -16.02 0.54 -36.84
CA PHE A 6 -15.43 -0.37 -35.85
C PHE A 6 -13.93 -0.15 -35.59
N GLY A 7 -13.31 0.87 -36.19
CA GLY A 7 -11.88 1.15 -36.03
C GLY A 7 -11.55 2.08 -34.86
N TYR A 8 -12.35 3.14 -34.68
CA TYR A 8 -12.06 4.18 -33.68
C TYR A 8 -12.73 3.91 -32.32
N GLY A 9 -13.96 3.39 -32.30
CA GLY A 9 -14.68 3.13 -31.03
C GLY A 9 -14.00 2.05 -30.17
N GLY A 10 -13.49 0.98 -30.80
CA GLY A 10 -12.78 -0.08 -30.09
C GLY A 10 -11.42 0.35 -29.52
N MET A 11 -10.68 1.18 -30.27
CA MET A 11 -9.40 1.71 -29.81
C MET A 11 -9.56 2.73 -28.69
N PHE A 12 -10.59 3.58 -28.75
CA PHE A 12 -10.93 4.51 -27.67
C PHE A 12 -11.34 3.78 -26.38
N MET A 13 -12.13 2.71 -26.48
CA MET A 13 -12.49 1.87 -25.33
C MET A 13 -11.26 1.26 -24.65
N TRP A 14 -10.29 0.79 -25.43
CA TRP A 14 -9.03 0.25 -24.92
C TRP A 14 -8.17 1.30 -24.21
N ILE A 15 -8.07 2.51 -24.76
CA ILE A 15 -7.33 3.60 -24.15
C ILE A 15 -7.93 4.01 -22.81
N ILE A 16 -9.26 4.15 -22.74
CA ILE A 16 -9.98 4.47 -21.49
C ILE A 16 -9.74 3.36 -20.45
N PHE A 17 -9.80 2.10 -20.86
CA PHE A 17 -9.55 0.96 -19.97
C PHE A 17 -8.14 0.98 -19.37
N LEU A 18 -7.11 1.27 -20.18
CA LEU A 18 -5.73 1.40 -19.70
C LEU A 18 -5.57 2.56 -18.72
N ILE A 19 -6.24 3.69 -18.96
CA ILE A 19 -6.23 4.84 -18.05
C ILE A 19 -6.87 4.46 -16.71
N VAL A 20 -8.01 3.76 -16.72
CA VAL A 20 -8.70 3.32 -15.49
C VAL A 20 -7.83 2.35 -14.68
N ILE A 21 -7.19 1.38 -15.34
CA ILE A 21 -6.25 0.46 -14.68
C ILE A 21 -5.05 1.22 -14.11
N GLY A 22 -4.47 2.14 -14.89
CA GLY A 22 -3.36 2.98 -14.44
C GLY A 22 -3.71 3.81 -13.21
N LEU A 23 -4.92 4.38 -13.17
CA LEU A 23 -5.44 5.11 -12.01
C LEU A 23 -5.68 4.21 -10.80
N LEU A 24 -6.20 2.99 -11.00
CA LEU A 24 -6.37 2.02 -9.92
C LEU A 24 -5.02 1.64 -9.31
N ILE A 25 -4.02 1.33 -10.14
CA ILE A 25 -2.65 1.02 -9.68
C ILE A 25 -2.04 2.23 -9.00
N TYR A 26 -2.15 3.42 -9.59
CA TYR A 26 -1.66 4.67 -9.00
C TYR A 26 -2.31 4.94 -7.63
N PHE A 27 -3.62 4.78 -7.51
CA PHE A 27 -4.35 5.00 -6.27
C PHE A 27 -3.96 3.96 -5.22
N PHE A 28 -3.81 2.70 -5.60
CA PHE A 28 -3.38 1.63 -4.70
C PHE A 28 -1.95 1.84 -4.22
N VAL A 29 -1.02 2.17 -5.11
CA VAL A 29 0.38 2.51 -4.78
C VAL A 29 0.46 3.80 -3.97
N GLN A 30 -0.36 4.81 -4.27
CA GLN A 30 -0.42 6.05 -3.48
C GLN A 30 -0.98 5.78 -2.09
N THR A 31 -1.94 4.86 -1.94
CA THR A 31 -2.52 4.49 -0.64
C THR A 31 -1.53 3.67 0.19
N GLN A 32 -0.75 2.80 -0.46
CA GLN A 32 0.36 2.07 0.19
C GLN A 32 1.52 3.01 0.56
N LYS A 33 1.91 3.92 -0.34
CA LYS A 33 2.89 4.98 -0.06
C LYS A 33 2.39 5.95 1.01
N LYS A 34 1.09 6.19 1.13
CA LYS A 34 0.50 6.95 2.25
C LYS A 34 0.46 6.16 3.56
N LYS A 35 0.54 4.83 3.51
CA LYS A 35 0.78 3.98 4.68
C LYS A 35 2.24 4.08 5.13
N ASP A 36 3.17 4.18 4.18
CA ASP A 36 4.59 4.52 4.40
C ASP A 36 4.85 6.03 4.57
N GLN A 37 3.83 6.88 4.42
CA GLN A 37 3.84 8.32 4.70
C GLN A 37 2.79 8.65 5.76
N THR A 38 2.64 7.77 6.74
CA THR A 38 2.25 8.24 8.07
C THR A 38 3.32 9.26 8.47
N PRO A 39 2.96 10.48 8.91
CA PRO A 39 3.95 11.48 9.29
C PRO A 39 4.91 10.84 10.29
N ALA A 40 6.21 11.09 10.06
CA ALA A 40 7.38 10.62 10.79
C ALA A 40 7.39 11.03 12.28
N GLN A 41 6.39 10.55 13.02
CA GLN A 41 6.21 10.72 14.45
C GLN A 41 5.69 9.41 15.09
N GLY A 42 5.37 8.40 14.26
CA GLY A 42 4.73 7.15 14.67
C GLY A 42 5.32 5.87 14.05
N GLU A 43 6.50 5.92 13.40
CA GLU A 43 7.39 4.73 13.28
C GLU A 43 8.04 4.45 14.66
N SER A 44 7.16 4.47 15.66
CA SER A 44 7.37 4.28 17.08
C SER A 44 8.06 2.95 17.26
N HIS A 45 8.99 2.91 18.19
CA HIS A 45 9.75 1.76 18.71
C HIS A 45 9.04 0.38 18.61
N LEU A 46 7.71 0.33 18.63
CA LEU A 46 6.86 -0.80 18.26
C LEU A 46 7.20 -1.50 16.94
N ASP A 47 7.57 -0.80 15.87
CA ASP A 47 7.86 -1.45 14.58
C ASP A 47 9.25 -2.13 14.59
N ILE A 48 10.21 -1.53 15.31
CA ILE A 48 11.51 -2.15 15.61
C ILE A 48 11.32 -3.39 16.50
N LEU A 49 10.44 -3.30 17.51
CA LEU A 49 10.07 -4.43 18.36
C LEU A 49 9.43 -5.56 17.53
N LYS A 50 8.52 -5.22 16.63
CA LYS A 50 7.84 -6.18 15.75
C LYS A 50 8.81 -6.88 14.80
N LYS A 51 9.77 -6.15 14.23
CA LYS A 51 10.85 -6.72 13.40
C LYS A 51 11.72 -7.70 14.18
N ARG A 52 12.12 -7.36 15.41
CA ARG A 52 12.95 -8.25 16.26
C ARG A 52 12.19 -9.48 16.75
N TYR A 53 10.90 -9.33 17.05
CA TYR A 53 10.02 -10.44 17.37
C TYR A 53 9.86 -11.40 16.18
N ALA A 54 9.64 -10.86 14.97
CA ALA A 54 9.56 -11.66 13.74
C ALA A 54 10.86 -12.38 13.40
N LYS A 55 12.02 -11.81 13.79
CA LYS A 55 13.33 -12.47 13.69
C LYS A 55 13.58 -13.51 14.78
N GLY A 56 12.73 -13.60 15.82
CA GLY A 56 12.93 -14.47 16.98
C GLY A 56 14.03 -14.00 17.94
N GLU A 57 14.48 -12.75 17.81
CA GLU A 57 15.52 -12.15 18.68
C GLU A 57 14.97 -11.77 20.06
N ILE A 58 13.66 -11.60 20.18
CA ILE A 58 12.96 -11.29 21.44
C ILE A 58 11.77 -12.22 21.62
N THR A 59 11.46 -12.53 22.89
CA THR A 59 10.32 -13.38 23.24
C THR A 59 9.01 -12.59 23.21
N LYS A 60 7.88 -13.29 23.29
CA LYS A 60 6.56 -12.66 23.33
C LYS A 60 6.40 -11.81 24.60
N GLU A 61 6.94 -12.25 25.74
CA GLU A 61 6.90 -11.47 26.98
C GLU A 61 7.69 -10.16 26.89
N ASP A 62 8.87 -10.19 26.26
CA ASP A 62 9.69 -8.99 26.05
C ASP A 62 8.99 -7.98 25.13
N TYR A 63 8.33 -8.47 24.07
CA TYR A 63 7.55 -7.63 23.16
C TYR A 63 6.40 -6.93 23.88
N ASP A 64 5.66 -7.65 24.72
CA ASP A 64 4.48 -7.12 25.40
C ASP A 64 4.85 -6.10 26.48
N ARG A 65 5.94 -6.34 27.22
CA ARG A 65 6.50 -5.39 28.18
C ARG A 65 6.89 -4.07 27.53
N MET A 66 7.68 -4.13 26.45
CA MET A 66 8.16 -2.92 25.77
C MET A 66 7.02 -2.18 25.07
N LYS A 67 6.00 -2.89 24.58
CA LYS A 67 4.79 -2.27 24.04
C LYS A 67 4.03 -1.46 25.09
N HIS A 68 3.90 -1.99 26.31
CA HIS A 68 3.20 -1.30 27.40
C HIS A 68 3.98 -0.09 27.94
N ASP A 69 5.32 -0.19 27.96
CA ASP A 69 6.20 0.90 28.38
C ASP A 69 6.17 2.11 27.42
N LEU A 70 5.96 1.84 26.13
CA LEU A 70 5.90 2.88 25.08
C LEU A 70 4.53 3.57 24.96
N ASP A 71 3.49 3.01 25.59
CA ASP A 71 2.12 3.55 25.62
C ASP A 71 1.88 4.44 26.86
N THR A 72 2.80 4.40 27.84
CA THR A 72 2.76 5.18 29.10
C THR A 72 3.54 6.49 28.97
#